data_AF-A0A6G7RSB0-F1
#
_entry.id   AF-A0A6G7RSB0-F1
#
_cell.length_a   1.000
_cell.length_b   1.000
_cell.length_c   1.000
_cell.angle_alpha   90.00
_cell.angle_beta   90.00
_cell.angle_gamma   90.00
#
_symmetry.space_group_name_H-M   'P 1'
#
loop_
_entity.id
_entity.type
_entity.pdbx_description
1 polymer ?
#
loop_
_entity_poly.entity_id
_entity_poly.type
_entity_poly.pdbx_seq_one_letter_code
_entity_poly.pdbx_strand_id
1 'polypeptide(L)'
;MAFSSLGILIIALLINEFRVPLFGIKKGYAPHNFGFNFTFFLPSMAIAIGLGFAVIGRTIKHWKTWTNLNKKLVLIGLSIPSIGILSFVIIKMFSL
;
A
#
# COMPACT_ATOMS: atom_id res chain seq x y z
N MET A 1 -6.84 3.06 10.34
CA MET A 1 -5.92 1.96 9.97
C MET A 1 -6.26 1.38 8.60
N ALA A 2 -7.39 0.69 8.38
CA ALA A 2 -7.72 0.13 7.06
C ALA A 2 -7.92 1.21 5.99
N PHE A 3 -8.76 2.21 6.27
CA PHE A 3 -8.93 3.39 5.42
C PHE A 3 -7.62 4.17 5.23
N SER A 4 -6.79 4.25 6.26
CA SER A 4 -5.48 4.91 6.20
C SER A 4 -4.51 4.16 5.29
N SER A 5 -4.47 2.83 5.38
CA SER A 5 -3.69 1.95 4.50
C SER A 5 -4.09 2.14 3.04
N LEU A 6 -5.39 2.05 2.74
CA LEU A 6 -5.91 2.27 1.39
C LEU A 6 -5.65 3.71 0.91
N GLY A 7 -5.87 4.71 1.76
CA GLY A 7 -5.67 6.12 1.42
C GLY A 7 -4.21 6.43 1.08
N ILE A 8 -3.27 5.98 1.92
CA ILE A 8 -1.83 6.13 1.67
C ILE A 8 -1.45 5.42 0.36
N LEU A 9 -1.98 4.22 0.12
CA LEU A 9 -1.73 3.49 -1.11
C LEU A 9 -2.20 4.28 -2.34
N ILE A 10 -3.45 4.74 -2.35
CA ILE A 10 -4.02 5.50 -3.48
C ILE A 10 -3.21 6.78 -3.71
N ILE A 11 -2.89 7.52 -2.65
CA ILE A 11 -2.11 8.76 -2.74
C ILE A 11 -0.70 8.47 -3.28
N ALA A 12 -0.03 7.41 -2.80
CA ALA A 12 1.30 7.04 -3.28
C ALA A 12 1.29 6.66 -4.76
N LEU A 13 0.26 5.93 -5.22
CA LEU A 13 0.09 5.57 -6.63
C LEU A 13 -0.20 6.81 -7.49
N LEU A 14 -1.11 7.69 -7.07
CA LEU A 14 -1.42 8.93 -7.77
C LEU A 14 -0.20 9.84 -7.88
N ILE A 15 0.52 10.04 -6.78
CA ILE A 15 1.74 10.86 -6.78
C ILE A 15 2.80 10.25 -7.70
N ASN A 16 2.96 8.92 -7.70
CA ASN A 16 3.90 8.27 -8.62
C ASN A 16 3.49 8.43 -10.09
N GLU A 17 2.20 8.38 -10.39
CA GLU A 17 1.71 8.56 -11.77
C GLU A 17 1.88 10.02 -12.22
N PHE A 18 1.50 10.98 -11.38
CA PHE A 18 1.58 12.41 -11.66
C PHE A 18 2.91 13.05 -11.23
N ARG A 19 3.97 12.27 -10.98
CA ARG A 19 5.24 12.81 -10.47
C ARG A 19 5.95 13.79 -11.42
N VAL A 20 5.71 13.65 -12.73
CA VAL A 20 6.24 14.57 -13.74
C VAL A 20 5.54 15.93 -13.67
N PRO A 21 4.20 16.04 -13.79
CA PRO A 21 3.53 17.34 -13.67
C PRO A 21 3.60 17.94 -12.27
N LEU A 22 3.64 17.14 -11.20
CA LEU A 22 3.67 17.65 -9.83
C LEU A 22 5.06 18.12 -9.37
N PHE A 23 6.11 17.37 -9.76
CA PHE A 23 7.45 17.54 -9.20
C PHE A 23 8.57 17.60 -10.24
N GLY A 24 8.27 17.50 -11.54
CA GLY A 24 9.28 17.49 -12.61
C GLY A 24 10.15 16.22 -12.65
N ILE A 25 9.75 15.14 -11.95
CA ILE A 25 10.56 13.93 -11.77
C ILE A 25 10.46 13.03 -13.00
N LYS A 26 11.39 13.22 -13.95
CA LYS A 26 11.47 12.45 -15.20
C LYS A 26 11.75 10.95 -14.96
N LYS A 27 10.93 10.07 -15.55
CA LYS A 27 11.00 8.60 -15.38
C LYS A 27 12.29 7.94 -15.92
N GLY A 28 13.09 8.63 -16.74
CA GLY A 28 14.35 8.11 -17.30
C GLY A 28 15.62 8.60 -16.61
N TYR A 29 15.53 9.54 -15.66
CA TYR A 29 16.72 10.11 -15.01
C TYR A 29 16.98 9.40 -13.68
N ALA A 30 18.07 8.63 -13.63
CA ALA A 30 18.36 7.73 -12.51
C ALA A 30 18.39 8.44 -11.13
N PRO A 31 19.02 9.63 -10.96
CA PRO A 31 19.00 10.33 -9.68
C PRO A 31 17.61 10.74 -9.20
N HIS A 32 16.74 11.22 -10.10
CA HIS A 32 15.36 11.60 -9.78
C HIS A 32 14.54 10.38 -9.33
N ASN A 33 14.67 9.27 -10.05
CA ASN A 33 13.96 8.04 -9.72
C ASN A 33 14.43 7.46 -8.39
N PHE A 34 15.74 7.43 -8.16
CA PHE A 34 16.31 6.93 -6.91
C PHE A 34 15.81 7.75 -5.73
N GLY A 35 15.95 9.08 -5.80
CA GLY A 35 15.51 10.00 -4.75
C GLY A 35 14.02 9.83 -4.45
N PHE A 36 13.16 9.92 -5.48
CA PHE A 36 11.72 9.78 -5.32
C PHE A 36 11.31 8.43 -4.71
N ASN A 37 11.92 7.34 -5.16
CA ASN A 37 11.59 6.02 -4.67
C ASN A 37 12.01 5.82 -3.22
N PHE A 38 13.22 6.24 -2.84
CA PHE A 38 13.75 6.06 -1.49
C PHE A 38 13.11 6.99 -0.46
N THR A 39 12.83 8.24 -0.81
CA THR A 39 12.34 9.23 0.16
C THR A 39 10.83 9.20 0.32
N PHE A 40 10.09 8.84 -0.73
CA PHE A 40 8.63 8.93 -0.72
C PHE A 40 7.95 7.60 -1.03
N PHE A 41 8.20 7.02 -2.21
CA PHE A 41 7.35 5.92 -2.71
C PHE A 41 7.49 4.64 -1.88
N LEU A 42 8.72 4.17 -1.64
CA LEU A 42 8.98 2.96 -0.87
C LEU A 42 8.53 3.11 0.60
N PRO A 43 8.86 4.19 1.33
CA PRO A 43 8.35 4.40 2.69
C PRO A 43 6.82 4.41 2.75
N SER A 44 6.16 5.12 1.84
CA SER A 44 4.68 5.20 1.80
C SER A 44 4.06 3.83 1.56
N MET A 45 4.64 3.05 0.65
CA MET A 45 4.18 1.69 0.35
C MET A 45 4.37 0.76 1.56
N ALA A 46 5.52 0.83 2.23
CA ALA A 46 5.82 0.05 3.42
C ALA A 46 4.83 0.35 4.56
N ILE A 47 4.49 1.63 4.78
CA ILE A 47 3.49 2.04 5.78
C ILE A 47 2.10 1.52 5.40
N ALA A 48 1.69 1.67 4.13
CA ALA A 48 0.38 1.19 3.66
C ALA A 48 0.23 -0.32 3.88
N ILE A 49 1.26 -1.10 3.51
CA ILE A 49 1.33 -2.55 3.71
C ILE A 49 1.30 -2.90 5.19
N GLY A 50 2.15 -2.26 6.02
CA GLY A 50 2.23 -2.53 7.45
C GLY A 50 0.90 -2.29 8.16
N LEU A 51 0.21 -1.20 7.82
CA LEU A 51 -1.15 -0.92 8.31
C LEU A 51 -2.17 -1.95 7.80
N GLY A 52 -2.05 -2.41 6.56
CA GLY A 52 -2.90 -3.45 5.99
C GLY A 52 -2.77 -4.78 6.76
N PHE A 53 -1.53 -5.23 7.00
CA PHE A 53 -1.27 -6.42 7.82
C PHE A 53 -1.73 -6.25 9.26
N ALA A 54 -1.52 -5.08 9.87
CA ALA A 54 -1.96 -4.81 11.25
C ALA A 54 -3.50 -4.92 11.38
N VAL A 55 -4.25 -4.44 10.39
CA VAL A 55 -5.72 -4.57 10.35
C VAL A 55 -6.14 -6.02 10.24
N ILE A 56 -5.55 -6.78 9.31
CA ILE A 56 -5.88 -8.20 9.14
C ILE A 56 -5.54 -8.99 10.40
N GLY A 57 -4.32 -8.84 10.93
CA GLY A 57 -3.89 -9.51 12.15
C GLY A 57 -4.78 -9.20 13.35
N ARG A 58 -5.18 -7.94 13.54
CA ARG A 58 -6.10 -7.54 14.61
C ARG A 58 -7.51 -8.13 14.40
N THR A 59 -8.00 -8.15 13.16
CA THR A 59 -9.31 -8.70 12.83
C THR A 59 -9.37 -10.20 13.07
N ILE A 60 -8.31 -10.94 12.72
CA ILE A 60 -8.16 -12.37 13.00
C ILE A 60 -8.05 -12.62 14.51
N LYS A 61 -7.21 -11.87 15.23
CA LYS A 61 -7.01 -12.04 16.68
C LYS A 61 -8.31 -11.87 17.47
N HIS A 62 -9.15 -10.91 17.09
CA HIS A 62 -10.42 -10.62 17.77
C HIS A 62 -11.65 -11.17 17.03
N TRP A 63 -11.46 -12.20 16.19
CA TRP A 63 -12.52 -12.72 15.33
C TRP A 63 -13.76 -13.15 16.09
N LYS A 64 -13.60 -13.81 17.25
CA LYS A 64 -14.72 -14.28 18.08
C LYS A 64 -15.42 -13.16 18.87
N THR A 65 -14.72 -12.05 19.14
CA THR A 65 -15.24 -10.94 19.95
C THR A 65 -16.12 -9.98 19.14
N TRP A 66 -15.93 -9.92 17.83
CA TRP A 66 -16.65 -9.01 16.96
C TRP A 66 -17.91 -9.68 16.40
N THR A 67 -19.09 -9.21 16.78
CA THR A 67 -20.38 -9.79 16.37
C THR A 67 -20.82 -9.36 14.97
N ASN A 68 -20.37 -8.21 14.48
CA ASN A 68 -20.76 -7.70 13.16
C ASN A 68 -19.81 -8.20 12.05
N LEU A 69 -20.29 -9.17 11.25
CA LEU A 69 -19.52 -9.82 10.19
C LEU A 69 -19.25 -8.86 9.01
N ASN A 70 -20.21 -8.01 8.65
CA ASN A 70 -20.06 -7.04 7.56
C ASN A 70 -18.90 -6.07 7.83
N LYS A 71 -18.77 -5.58 9.07
CA LYS A 71 -17.66 -4.69 9.45
C LYS A 71 -16.28 -5.38 9.31
N LYS A 72 -16.18 -6.68 9.60
CA LYS A 72 -14.92 -7.44 9.42
C LYS A 72 -14.55 -7.53 7.96
N LEU A 73 -15.51 -7.90 7.11
CA LEU A 73 -15.28 -8.07 5.67
C LEU A 73 -14.89 -6.75 5.01
N VAL A 74 -15.50 -5.63 5.40
CA VAL A 74 -15.10 -4.30 4.91
C VAL A 74 -13.66 -3.98 5.31
N LEU A 75 -13.27 -4.20 6.56
CA LEU A 75 -11.91 -3.91 7.02
C LEU A 75 -10.86 -4.76 6.30
N ILE A 76 -11.13 -6.06 6.12
CA ILE A 76 -10.25 -6.96 5.36
C ILE A 76 -10.22 -6.53 3.89
N GLY A 77 -11.38 -6.29 3.28
CA GLY A 77 -11.53 -5.85 1.90
C GLY A 77 -10.73 -4.59 1.58
N LEU A 78 -10.76 -3.60 2.47
CA LEU A 78 -9.99 -2.36 2.32
C LEU A 78 -8.48 -2.56 2.45
N SER A 79 -8.03 -3.63 3.13
CA SER A 79 -6.60 -3.96 3.28
C SER A 79 -6.06 -4.86 2.17
N ILE A 80 -6.93 -5.53 1.41
CA ILE A 80 -6.53 -6.40 0.28
C ILE A 80 -5.69 -5.67 -0.76
N PRO A 81 -6.05 -4.46 -1.26
CA PRO A 81 -5.26 -3.80 -2.31
C PRO A 81 -3.79 -3.58 -1.94
N SER A 82 -3.52 -3.14 -0.70
CA SER A 82 -2.15 -2.93 -0.23
C SER A 82 -1.33 -4.22 -0.18
N ILE A 83 -1.95 -5.32 0.25
CA ILE A 83 -1.26 -6.62 0.35
C ILE A 83 -1.15 -7.27 -1.03
N GLY A 84 -2.17 -7.12 -1.87
CA GLY A 84 -2.18 -7.63 -3.25
C GLY A 84 -1.07 -7.02 -4.09
N ILE A 85 -0.79 -5.72 -3.93
CA ILE A 85 0.33 -5.06 -4.61
C ILE A 85 1.68 -5.64 -4.15
N LEU A 86 1.84 -5.89 -2.85
CA LEU A 86 3.05 -6.55 -2.35
C LEU A 86 3.20 -7.94 -2.96
N SER A 87 2.15 -8.77 -2.93
CA SER A 87 2.15 -10.10 -3.51
C SER A 87 2.49 -10.07 -5.00
N PHE A 88 1.92 -9.13 -5.75
CA PHE A 88 2.22 -8.93 -7.17
C PHE A 88 3.69 -8.60 -7.41
N VAL A 89 4.27 -7.69 -6.62
CA VAL A 89 5.69 -7.33 -6.72
C VAL A 89 6.58 -8.54 -6.43
N ILE A 90 6.28 -9.31 -5.38
CA ILE A 90 7.03 -10.53 -5.02
C ILE A 90 6.97 -11.55 -6.15
N ILE A 91 5.77 -11.87 -6.65
CA ILE A 91 5.59 -12.82 -7.76
C ILE A 91 6.39 -12.38 -8.98
N LYS A 92 6.36 -11.09 -9.32
CA LYS A 92 7.09 -10.55 -10.46
C LYS A 92 8.60 -10.63 -10.27
N MET A 93 9.11 -10.47 -9.05
CA MET A 93 10.54 -10.62 -8.75
C MET A 93 11.06 -12.05 -8.94
N PHE A 94 10.24 -13.06 -8.63
CA PHE A 94 10.63 -14.47 -8.76
C PHE A 94 10.28 -15.08 -10.13
N SER A 95 9.46 -14.40 -10.93
CA SER A 95 9.12 -14.79 -12.31
C SER A 95 10.06 -14.19 -13.36
N LEU A 96 11.07 -13.42 -12.93
CA LEU A 96 12.08 -12.75 -13.75
C LEU A 96 13.41 -13.50 -13.64
#